data_AF-A0A674AZI9-F1
#
_entry.id   AF-A0A674AZI9-F1
#
_cell.length_a   1.000
_cell.length_b   1.000
_cell.length_c   1.000
_cell.angle_alpha   90.00
_cell.angle_beta   90.00
_cell.angle_gamma   90.00
#
_symmetry.space_group_name_H-M   'P 1'
#
loop_
_entity.id
_entity.type
_entity.pdbx_description
1 polymer ?
#
loop_
_entity_poly.entity_id
_entity_poly.type
_entity_poly.pdbx_seq_one_letter_code
_entity_poly.pdbx_strand_id
1 'polypeptide(L)'
;LSLHSPLHLSLSTPPSPQSLERMKAYSAAQGRLADIFVGVDVFARGEVVGGKLETNKALEMIRKHDFSTAIFAPGWVYESIPDKTDFRKEQDRFWSLLSDFLYVHRPSSPLPFVSSFCQGAGTSLYWRGQREVDRSWFNLDAQELQPLYYKETLEGEGWLRTQGCPEDAWSGGSSLLVEGVLPSMLSKVCARIFSLQVPLSSRVFVSLIYKPSPGVTVSLELKTADATLCTHRGVQDIPSDSVEPAALTEDHQLVRQFSQSCGQWNPDGWTVRCSQLELQGCTLRDVCVSVQRDGGDKDTPFKCRVGEIMILDAESLSVPPLPVQSVCIYDVVWLRGANKLHLNATLRWRYPAQLVRHFLVYWRRLRGPDPRIPSGKLALIGRAYCPLFRVTELTVPEPPGLLELVVEPVSREGFRVPESQWGRSRLSYTEERTDQS
;
A
#
# COMPACT_ATOMS: atom_id res chain seq x y z
N LEU A 1 -48.84 -7.59 12.21
CA LEU A 1 -47.57 -7.64 11.45
C LEU A 1 -47.67 -6.66 10.30
N SER A 2 -47.45 -5.38 10.58
CA SER A 2 -47.38 -4.34 9.54
C SER A 2 -45.92 -4.23 9.13
N LEU A 3 -45.63 -4.61 7.89
CA LEU A 3 -44.31 -4.46 7.29
C LEU A 3 -44.08 -2.96 7.07
N HIS A 4 -43.09 -2.40 7.79
CA HIS A 4 -42.61 -1.05 7.52
C HIS A 4 -42.07 -0.98 6.10
N SER A 5 -42.69 -0.16 5.27
CA SER A 5 -42.15 0.24 3.97
C SER A 5 -40.78 0.91 4.14
N PRO A 6 -39.79 0.62 3.28
CA PRO A 6 -38.57 1.41 3.22
C PRO A 6 -38.93 2.82 2.77
N LEU A 7 -38.62 3.82 3.59
CA LEU A 7 -38.78 5.24 3.28
C LEU A 7 -37.83 5.62 2.15
N HIS A 8 -38.36 5.65 0.92
CA HIS A 8 -37.74 6.34 -0.21
C HIS A 8 -38.03 7.85 -0.05
N LEU A 9 -37.23 8.55 0.73
CA LEU A 9 -37.13 10.01 0.64
C LEU A 9 -36.40 10.34 -0.66
N SER A 10 -37.16 10.51 -1.75
CA SER A 10 -36.66 11.16 -2.96
C SER A 10 -36.41 12.63 -2.61
N LEU A 11 -35.19 12.95 -2.20
CA LEU A 11 -34.70 14.32 -2.10
C LEU A 11 -34.30 14.76 -3.51
N SER A 12 -35.29 15.13 -4.32
CA SER A 12 -35.08 15.79 -5.62
C SER A 12 -34.65 17.26 -5.47
N THR A 13 -34.52 17.75 -4.23
CA THR A 13 -34.02 19.08 -3.90
C THR A 13 -32.63 18.99 -3.29
N PRO A 14 -31.70 19.90 -3.66
CA PRO A 14 -30.37 19.94 -3.05
C PRO A 14 -30.45 20.05 -1.52
N PRO A 15 -29.42 19.56 -0.81
CA PRO A 15 -29.30 19.83 0.60
C PRO A 15 -29.28 21.34 0.83
N SER A 16 -30.16 21.82 1.71
CA SER A 16 -30.24 23.19 2.17
C SER A 16 -30.24 23.16 3.69
N PRO A 17 -29.82 24.23 4.39
CA PRO A 17 -29.89 24.27 5.85
C PRO A 17 -31.29 23.91 6.38
N GLN A 18 -32.34 24.40 5.72
CA GLN A 18 -33.73 24.11 6.10
C GLN A 18 -34.10 22.64 5.90
N SER A 19 -33.63 21.97 4.84
CA SER A 19 -33.91 20.55 4.64
C SER A 19 -33.13 19.67 5.62
N LEU A 20 -31.89 20.04 5.97
CA LEU A 20 -31.10 19.36 6.99
C LEU A 20 -31.75 19.48 8.38
N GLU A 21 -32.21 20.66 8.78
CA GLU A 21 -32.94 20.86 10.04
C GLU A 21 -34.23 20.04 10.11
N ARG A 22 -35.00 20.01 9.01
CA ARG A 22 -36.20 19.17 8.91
C ARG A 22 -35.88 17.69 9.04
N MET A 23 -34.80 17.21 8.43
CA MET A 23 -34.37 15.83 8.57
C MET A 23 -33.93 15.52 10.01
N LYS A 24 -33.22 16.44 10.67
CA LYS A 24 -32.78 16.28 12.06
C LYS A 24 -33.95 16.18 13.04
N ALA A 25 -35.02 16.93 12.78
CA ALA A 25 -36.25 16.90 13.58
C ALA A 25 -37.09 15.63 13.39
N TYR A 26 -36.81 14.81 12.38
CA TYR A 26 -37.57 13.60 12.10
C TYR A 26 -37.29 12.51 13.14
N SER A 27 -38.34 11.90 13.71
CA SER A 27 -38.21 10.92 14.80
C SER A 27 -37.31 9.73 14.43
N ALA A 28 -37.38 9.26 13.18
CA ALA A 28 -36.54 8.14 12.72
C ALA A 28 -35.04 8.50 12.61
N ALA A 29 -34.68 9.79 12.62
CA ALA A 29 -33.30 10.26 12.57
C ALA A 29 -32.67 10.40 13.98
N GLN A 30 -33.48 10.42 15.04
CA GLN A 30 -33.00 10.61 16.40
C GLN A 30 -32.05 9.47 16.83
N GLY A 31 -30.85 9.85 17.30
CA GLY A 31 -29.80 8.90 17.69
C GLY A 31 -29.09 8.23 16.52
N ARG A 32 -29.39 8.59 15.26
CA ARG A 32 -28.89 7.92 14.05
C ARG A 32 -28.35 8.89 12.99
N LEU A 33 -28.04 10.12 13.35
CA LEU A 33 -27.57 11.14 12.39
C LEU A 33 -26.30 10.71 11.63
N ALA A 34 -25.39 10.00 12.32
CA ALA A 34 -24.20 9.43 11.70
C ALA A 34 -24.49 8.28 10.71
N ASP A 35 -25.65 7.63 10.80
CA ASP A 35 -26.10 6.59 9.85
C ASP A 35 -26.78 7.19 8.60
N ILE A 36 -27.07 8.48 8.60
CA ILE A 36 -27.74 9.18 7.51
C ILE A 36 -26.67 9.87 6.65
N PHE A 37 -26.56 9.43 5.41
CA PHE A 37 -25.58 9.93 4.45
C PHE A 37 -26.24 10.92 3.48
N VAL A 38 -25.89 12.19 3.59
CA VAL A 38 -26.32 13.23 2.65
C VAL A 38 -25.42 13.17 1.42
N GLY A 39 -26.03 13.00 0.24
CA GLY A 39 -25.30 12.92 -1.03
C GLY A 39 -24.69 14.26 -1.45
N VAL A 40 -23.45 14.22 -1.95
CA VAL A 40 -22.73 15.37 -2.50
C VAL A 40 -22.25 15.04 -3.90
N ASP A 41 -22.85 15.66 -4.92
CA ASP A 41 -22.44 15.45 -6.32
C ASP A 41 -21.22 16.29 -6.68
N VAL A 42 -20.06 15.64 -6.78
CA VAL A 42 -18.78 16.30 -7.11
C VAL A 42 -18.81 16.89 -8.53
N PHE A 43 -19.60 16.34 -9.46
CA PHE A 43 -19.72 16.91 -10.81
C PHE A 43 -20.49 18.24 -10.84
N ALA A 44 -21.19 18.58 -9.75
CA ALA A 44 -22.07 19.73 -9.65
C ALA A 44 -23.15 19.78 -10.75
N ARG A 45 -23.86 18.66 -10.97
CA ARG A 45 -24.95 18.62 -11.96
C ARG A 45 -26.26 19.06 -11.31
N GLY A 46 -26.94 20.00 -11.96
CA GLY A 46 -28.19 20.57 -11.46
C GLY A 46 -27.98 21.59 -10.35
N GLU A 47 -28.99 21.76 -9.50
CA GLU A 47 -28.91 22.65 -8.33
C GLU A 47 -28.23 21.87 -7.19
N VAL A 48 -27.03 22.28 -6.81
CA VAL A 48 -26.24 21.68 -5.71
C VAL A 48 -25.54 22.75 -4.87
N VAL A 49 -25.13 22.39 -3.67
CA VAL A 49 -24.23 23.23 -2.85
C VAL A 49 -22.78 22.87 -3.22
N GLY A 50 -22.06 23.79 -3.84
CA GLY A 50 -20.66 23.59 -4.21
C GLY A 50 -20.46 22.54 -5.31
N GLY A 51 -19.62 21.54 -5.03
CA GLY A 51 -19.12 20.56 -6.01
C GLY A 51 -17.79 20.99 -6.64
N LYS A 52 -17.16 20.14 -7.44
CA LYS A 52 -15.82 20.37 -8.01
C LYS A 52 -14.83 20.76 -6.90
N LEU A 53 -14.07 21.85 -7.09
CA LEU A 53 -13.17 22.42 -6.07
C LEU A 53 -13.87 23.30 -5.03
N GLU A 54 -15.19 23.22 -4.92
CA GLU A 54 -15.99 23.82 -3.85
C GLU A 54 -16.80 22.75 -3.07
N THR A 55 -16.47 21.47 -3.26
CA THR A 55 -17.12 20.33 -2.60
C THR A 55 -17.07 20.44 -1.07
N ASN A 56 -16.05 21.09 -0.50
CA ASN A 56 -15.95 21.38 0.92
C ASN A 56 -17.14 22.18 1.48
N LYS A 57 -17.76 23.08 0.69
CA LYS A 57 -18.93 23.85 1.15
C LYS A 57 -20.11 22.95 1.51
N ALA A 58 -20.32 21.87 0.75
CA ALA A 58 -21.35 20.89 1.05
C ALA A 58 -21.02 20.11 2.32
N LEU A 59 -19.77 19.63 2.44
CA LEU A 59 -19.32 18.89 3.62
C LEU A 59 -19.43 19.76 4.89
N GLU A 60 -19.03 21.02 4.83
CA GLU A 60 -19.15 21.97 5.93
C GLU A 60 -20.61 22.12 6.39
N MET A 61 -21.52 22.33 5.44
CA MET A 61 -22.95 22.46 5.74
C MET A 61 -23.52 21.19 6.37
N ILE A 62 -23.19 20.01 5.82
CA ILE A 62 -23.68 18.72 6.32
C ILE A 62 -23.13 18.44 7.72
N ARG A 63 -21.83 18.68 7.93
CA ARG A 63 -21.16 18.46 9.22
C ARG A 63 -21.69 19.38 10.32
N LYS A 64 -22.05 20.62 10.02
CA LYS A 64 -22.71 21.54 10.98
C LYS A 64 -24.04 20.99 11.54
N HIS A 65 -24.64 19.99 10.90
CA HIS A 65 -25.89 19.36 11.33
C HIS A 65 -25.68 17.92 11.84
N ASP A 66 -24.43 17.49 12.07
CA ASP A 66 -24.04 16.17 12.61
C ASP A 66 -24.35 14.97 11.69
N PHE A 67 -24.63 15.21 10.41
CA PHE A 67 -24.86 14.14 9.43
C PHE A 67 -23.56 13.60 8.83
N SER A 68 -23.64 12.38 8.29
CA SER A 68 -22.61 11.79 7.44
C SER A 68 -22.78 12.23 5.98
N THR A 69 -21.73 12.06 5.18
CA THR A 69 -21.70 12.48 3.76
C THR A 69 -21.43 11.29 2.84
N ALA A 70 -22.19 11.19 1.75
CA ALA A 70 -21.87 10.31 0.63
C ALA A 70 -21.30 11.13 -0.54
N ILE A 71 -19.99 11.05 -0.75
CA ILE A 71 -19.30 11.75 -1.86
C ILE A 71 -19.58 10.99 -3.16
N PHE A 72 -20.42 11.58 -4.01
CA PHE A 72 -20.84 10.97 -5.27
C PHE A 72 -19.97 11.45 -6.43
N ALA A 73 -19.53 10.48 -7.25
CA ALA A 73 -18.75 10.67 -8.46
C ALA A 73 -17.41 11.46 -8.30
N PRO A 74 -16.54 11.12 -7.33
CA PRO A 74 -15.23 11.75 -7.19
C PRO A 74 -14.28 11.47 -8.37
N GLY A 75 -14.62 10.53 -9.27
CA GLY A 75 -13.94 10.32 -10.56
C GLY A 75 -13.85 11.58 -11.44
N TRP A 76 -14.69 12.59 -11.14
CA TRP A 76 -14.58 13.94 -11.68
C TRP A 76 -13.15 14.49 -11.69
N VAL A 77 -12.35 14.21 -10.65
CA VAL A 77 -10.96 14.71 -10.59
C VAL A 77 -10.13 14.19 -11.76
N TYR A 78 -10.23 12.90 -12.07
CA TYR A 78 -9.54 12.31 -13.21
C TYR A 78 -10.18 12.72 -14.53
N GLU A 79 -11.50 12.79 -14.62
CA GLU A 79 -12.21 13.06 -15.88
C GLU A 79 -12.07 14.51 -16.34
N SER A 80 -12.03 15.46 -15.40
CA SER A 80 -12.08 16.90 -15.69
C SER A 80 -10.73 17.51 -16.10
N ILE A 81 -9.62 16.86 -15.77
CA ILE A 81 -8.27 17.34 -16.15
C ILE A 81 -7.98 17.07 -17.64
N PRO A 82 -7.50 18.07 -18.42
CA PRO A 82 -7.09 17.86 -19.80
C PRO A 82 -5.84 16.97 -19.92
N ASP A 83 -4.85 17.23 -19.07
CA ASP A 83 -3.60 16.46 -19.00
C ASP A 83 -3.67 15.45 -17.86
N LYS A 84 -3.58 14.15 -18.18
CA LYS A 84 -3.63 13.09 -17.16
C LYS A 84 -2.35 12.99 -16.33
N THR A 85 -1.27 13.65 -16.75
CA THR A 85 -0.04 13.73 -15.94
C THR A 85 -0.24 14.58 -14.68
N ASP A 86 -1.18 15.53 -14.71
CA ASP A 86 -1.57 16.35 -13.55
C ASP A 86 -2.47 15.63 -12.55
N PHE A 87 -2.90 14.40 -12.84
CA PHE A 87 -3.90 13.70 -12.01
C PHE A 87 -3.51 13.63 -10.54
N ARG A 88 -2.26 13.30 -10.23
CA ARG A 88 -1.79 13.18 -8.83
C ARG A 88 -1.94 14.51 -8.09
N LYS A 89 -1.54 15.61 -8.72
CA LYS A 89 -1.61 16.94 -8.15
C LYS A 89 -3.06 17.37 -7.91
N GLU A 90 -3.95 17.18 -8.88
CA GLU A 90 -5.36 17.55 -8.72
C GLU A 90 -6.10 16.62 -7.77
N GLN A 91 -5.70 15.34 -7.67
CA GLN A 91 -6.15 14.39 -6.66
C GLN A 91 -5.78 14.87 -5.25
N ASP A 92 -4.50 15.19 -5.01
CA ASP A 92 -4.04 15.69 -3.71
C ASP A 92 -4.75 17.00 -3.35
N ARG A 93 -4.92 17.91 -4.32
CA ARG A 93 -5.67 19.16 -4.14
C ARG A 93 -7.13 18.92 -3.75
N PHE A 94 -7.81 18.01 -4.44
CA PHE A 94 -9.21 17.70 -4.17
C PHE A 94 -9.40 17.07 -2.79
N TRP A 95 -8.55 16.12 -2.38
CA TRP A 95 -8.70 15.50 -1.05
C TRP A 95 -8.22 16.41 0.07
N SER A 96 -7.19 17.23 -0.15
CA SER A 96 -6.76 18.26 0.81
C SER A 96 -7.84 19.32 1.02
N LEU A 97 -8.65 19.64 0.00
CA LEU A 97 -9.80 20.54 0.15
C LEU A 97 -10.84 19.99 1.14
N LEU A 98 -10.96 18.67 1.24
CA LEU A 98 -11.98 18.00 2.06
C LEU A 98 -11.46 17.55 3.43
N SER A 99 -10.15 17.59 3.67
CA SER A 99 -9.50 16.92 4.81
C SER A 99 -10.12 17.27 6.16
N ASP A 100 -10.46 18.54 6.37
CA ASP A 100 -10.98 19.04 7.65
C ASP A 100 -12.37 18.46 8.01
N PHE A 101 -13.07 17.88 7.02
CA PHE A 101 -14.40 17.29 7.18
C PHE A 101 -14.37 15.75 7.16
N LEU A 102 -13.20 15.16 6.93
CA LEU A 102 -12.99 13.72 6.81
C LEU A 102 -12.32 13.16 8.07
N TYR A 103 -12.76 11.98 8.46
CA TYR A 103 -12.14 11.26 9.57
C TYR A 103 -10.97 10.43 9.06
N VAL A 104 -9.81 10.53 9.73
CA VAL A 104 -8.68 9.65 9.47
C VAL A 104 -8.97 8.28 10.08
N HIS A 105 -9.31 7.32 9.22
CA HIS A 105 -9.50 5.94 9.65
C HIS A 105 -8.18 5.32 10.11
N ARG A 106 -8.23 4.58 11.21
CA ARG A 106 -7.07 3.93 11.84
C ARG A 106 -7.17 2.41 11.67
N PRO A 107 -6.64 1.83 10.59
CA PRO A 107 -6.74 0.39 10.34
C PRO A 107 -5.99 -0.42 11.40
N SER A 108 -6.58 -1.55 11.78
CA SER A 108 -5.92 -2.55 12.61
C SER A 108 -5.14 -3.51 11.73
N SER A 109 -3.87 -3.76 12.07
CA SER A 109 -2.99 -4.71 11.37
C SER A 109 -2.12 -5.45 12.38
N PRO A 110 -1.87 -6.76 12.22
CA PRO A 110 -0.84 -7.43 13.00
C PRO A 110 0.57 -7.03 12.53
N LEU A 111 1.59 -7.40 13.31
CA LEU A 111 2.96 -7.49 12.82
C LEU A 111 3.09 -8.67 11.84
N PRO A 112 3.96 -8.57 10.81
CA PRO A 112 4.76 -7.40 10.44
C PRO A 112 3.91 -6.31 9.78
N PHE A 113 4.18 -5.05 10.12
CA PHE A 113 3.68 -3.90 9.37
C PHE A 113 4.75 -3.44 8.37
N VAL A 114 4.39 -3.40 7.08
CA VAL A 114 5.29 -2.97 5.99
C VAL A 114 4.51 -2.08 5.02
N SER A 115 5.11 -0.96 4.64
CA SER A 115 4.64 -0.15 3.50
C SER A 115 5.82 0.47 2.77
N SER A 116 5.86 0.31 1.45
CA SER A 116 6.70 1.07 0.52
C SER A 116 5.93 2.19 -0.18
N PHE A 117 4.72 2.51 0.29
CA PHE A 117 3.87 3.56 -0.29
C PHE A 117 3.45 3.26 -1.74
N CYS A 118 3.51 2.00 -2.15
CA CYS A 118 3.08 1.59 -3.48
C CYS A 118 1.58 1.85 -3.68
N GLN A 119 1.23 2.64 -4.69
CA GLN A 119 -0.17 3.02 -4.97
C GLN A 119 -0.90 2.04 -5.89
N GLY A 120 -0.24 0.96 -6.33
CA GLY A 120 -0.77 0.03 -7.32
C GLY A 120 -0.63 0.50 -8.76
N ALA A 121 0.16 1.55 -9.01
CA ALA A 121 0.46 2.02 -10.36
C ALA A 121 1.79 2.80 -10.38
N GLY A 122 2.41 2.89 -11.55
CA GLY A 122 3.63 3.67 -11.76
C GLY A 122 4.04 3.68 -13.23
N THR A 123 4.92 4.62 -13.61
CA THR A 123 5.58 4.64 -14.93
C THR A 123 6.71 3.62 -15.04
N SER A 124 7.13 3.08 -13.90
CA SER A 124 8.10 2.01 -13.77
C SER A 124 7.78 1.17 -12.54
N LEU A 125 8.19 -0.10 -12.55
CA LEU A 125 8.13 -0.98 -11.38
C LEU A 125 9.51 -1.08 -10.76
N TYR A 126 9.59 -0.79 -9.47
CA TYR A 126 10.80 -0.83 -8.68
C TYR A 126 10.81 -2.02 -7.73
N TRP A 127 12.01 -2.52 -7.46
CA TRP A 127 12.28 -3.51 -6.41
C TRP A 127 13.67 -3.26 -5.82
N ARG A 128 13.72 -2.99 -4.52
CA ARG A 128 14.94 -2.67 -3.77
C ARG A 128 15.74 -1.54 -4.41
N GLY A 129 15.03 -0.48 -4.80
CA GLY A 129 15.57 0.71 -5.48
C GLY A 129 15.85 0.50 -6.98
N GLN A 130 15.94 -0.75 -7.45
CA GLN A 130 16.23 -1.04 -8.84
C GLN A 130 14.97 -1.00 -9.69
N ARG A 131 15.08 -0.44 -10.90
CA ARG A 131 14.00 -0.44 -11.89
C ARG A 131 13.93 -1.80 -12.59
N GLU A 132 12.99 -2.65 -12.21
CA GLU A 132 12.80 -3.97 -12.82
C GLU A 132 12.06 -3.89 -14.16
N VAL A 133 11.12 -2.96 -14.27
CA VAL A 133 10.28 -2.79 -15.46
C VAL A 133 10.20 -1.30 -15.81
N ASP A 134 10.71 -0.94 -16.98
CA ASP A 134 10.71 0.42 -17.53
C ASP A 134 9.50 0.64 -18.45
N ARG A 135 8.29 0.45 -17.91
CA ARG A 135 7.02 0.78 -18.58
C ARG A 135 5.91 1.03 -17.56
N SER A 136 4.91 1.80 -17.98
CA SER A 136 3.71 2.04 -17.19
C SER A 136 3.00 0.75 -16.82
N TRP A 137 2.52 0.68 -15.59
CA TRP A 137 1.80 -0.46 -15.07
C TRP A 137 0.70 -0.01 -14.10
N PHE A 138 -0.33 -0.84 -13.99
CA PHE A 138 -1.48 -0.62 -13.12
C PHE A 138 -1.97 -1.99 -12.61
N ASN A 139 -1.99 -2.15 -11.30
CA ASN A 139 -2.56 -3.28 -10.60
C ASN A 139 -2.88 -2.86 -9.16
N LEU A 140 -4.17 -2.64 -8.85
CA LEU A 140 -4.58 -2.22 -7.52
C LEU A 140 -4.40 -3.30 -6.45
N ASP A 141 -4.24 -4.57 -6.82
CA ASP A 141 -3.86 -5.61 -5.84
C ASP A 141 -2.42 -5.38 -5.30
N ALA A 142 -1.61 -4.59 -6.00
CA ALA A 142 -0.30 -4.16 -5.57
C ALA A 142 -0.32 -2.91 -4.67
N GLN A 143 -1.49 -2.30 -4.45
CA GLN A 143 -1.61 -1.13 -3.60
C GLN A 143 -1.39 -1.54 -2.14
N GLU A 144 -0.46 -0.85 -1.49
CA GLU A 144 -0.19 -1.00 -0.06
C GLU A 144 -0.92 0.09 0.73
N LEU A 145 -0.88 0.00 2.06
CA LEU A 145 -1.48 1.04 2.90
C LEU A 145 -0.85 2.41 2.60
N GLN A 146 -1.69 3.39 2.27
CA GLN A 146 -1.28 4.72 1.89
C GLN A 146 -1.05 5.62 3.11
N PRO A 147 -0.06 6.54 3.06
CA PRO A 147 0.23 7.45 4.14
C PRO A 147 -0.75 8.64 4.16
N LEU A 148 -0.67 9.45 5.20
CA LEU A 148 -1.37 10.73 5.26
C LEU A 148 -0.65 11.75 4.37
N TYR A 149 -1.38 12.30 3.40
CA TYR A 149 -0.94 13.43 2.58
C TYR A 149 -1.53 14.72 3.12
N TYR A 150 -0.66 15.65 3.53
CA TYR A 150 -1.08 16.94 4.06
C TYR A 150 0.04 17.98 3.92
N LYS A 151 -0.34 19.24 4.10
CA LYS A 151 0.59 20.36 4.27
C LYS A 151 0.27 21.04 5.59
N GLU A 152 1.30 21.30 6.38
CA GLU A 152 1.21 21.95 7.68
C GLU A 152 2.12 23.19 7.68
N THR A 153 1.59 24.30 8.16
CA THR A 153 2.40 25.50 8.45
C THR A 153 2.93 25.36 9.86
N LEU A 154 4.23 25.57 10.02
CA LEU A 154 4.90 25.55 11.32
C LEU A 154 5.00 26.99 11.85
N GLU A 155 5.48 27.16 13.08
CA GLU A 155 5.75 28.50 13.60
C GLU A 155 6.78 29.26 12.72
N GLY A 156 6.62 30.57 12.60
CA GLY A 156 7.42 31.39 11.68
C GLY A 156 7.10 31.12 10.21
N GLU A 157 8.13 31.11 9.35
CA GLU A 157 8.01 30.83 7.91
C GLU A 157 8.19 29.33 7.57
N GLY A 158 8.17 28.47 8.60
CA GLY A 158 8.34 27.02 8.44
C GLY A 158 7.11 26.33 7.88
N TRP A 159 7.34 25.21 7.19
CA TRP A 159 6.25 24.36 6.72
C TRP A 159 6.73 22.94 6.46
N LEU A 160 5.80 22.00 6.44
CA LEU A 160 5.99 20.59 6.16
C LEU A 160 4.93 20.12 5.16
N ARG A 161 5.30 19.21 4.25
CA ARG A 161 4.38 18.54 3.34
C ARG A 161 4.75 17.07 3.14
N THR A 162 3.73 16.23 3.00
CA THR A 162 3.83 14.83 2.59
C THR A 162 3.09 14.60 1.28
N GLN A 163 3.71 13.89 0.32
CA GLN A 163 3.09 13.55 -0.97
C GLN A 163 3.71 12.29 -1.59
N GLY A 164 3.04 11.65 -2.55
CA GLY A 164 3.62 10.54 -3.32
C GLY A 164 4.75 11.00 -4.26
N CYS A 165 5.75 10.16 -4.49
CA CYS A 165 6.88 10.40 -5.38
C CYS A 165 7.09 9.19 -6.32
N PRO A 166 6.58 9.23 -7.57
CA PRO A 166 6.71 8.13 -8.52
C PRO A 166 8.08 8.04 -9.21
N GLU A 167 8.92 9.07 -9.11
CA GLU A 167 10.16 9.18 -9.89
C GLU A 167 11.28 8.26 -9.39
N ASP A 168 11.34 8.00 -8.08
CA ASP A 168 12.40 7.21 -7.43
C ASP A 168 11.77 6.43 -6.26
N ALA A 169 11.47 5.15 -6.47
CA ALA A 169 10.80 4.29 -5.51
C ALA A 169 11.68 3.13 -5.07
N TRP A 170 11.53 2.71 -3.82
CA TRP A 170 12.20 1.52 -3.32
C TRP A 170 11.53 0.24 -3.81
N SER A 171 10.20 0.16 -3.71
CA SER A 171 9.42 -1.01 -4.13
C SER A 171 8.06 -0.56 -4.67
N GLY A 172 7.61 -1.17 -5.76
CA GLY A 172 6.36 -0.82 -6.40
C GLY A 172 6.51 0.38 -7.33
N GLY A 173 5.62 1.38 -7.22
CA GLY A 173 5.48 2.44 -8.22
C GLY A 173 5.55 3.87 -7.66
N SER A 174 5.76 4.01 -6.36
CA SER A 174 5.89 5.31 -5.68
C SER A 174 6.63 5.12 -4.37
N SER A 175 7.43 6.11 -3.98
CA SER A 175 7.84 6.33 -2.59
C SER A 175 6.96 7.42 -1.95
N LEU A 176 7.25 7.76 -0.70
CA LEU A 176 6.77 8.98 -0.05
C LEU A 176 7.83 10.08 -0.17
N LEU A 177 7.42 11.33 -0.37
CA LEU A 177 8.25 12.52 -0.22
C LEU A 177 7.77 13.30 1.01
N VAL A 178 8.70 13.59 1.92
CA VAL A 178 8.55 14.48 3.07
C VAL A 178 9.45 15.68 2.84
N GLU A 179 8.89 16.87 2.72
CA GLU A 179 9.69 18.08 2.45
C GLU A 179 9.15 19.29 3.20
N GLY A 180 9.99 20.30 3.35
CA GLY A 180 9.62 21.48 4.10
C GLY A 180 10.78 22.44 4.32
N VAL A 181 10.53 23.39 5.20
CA VAL A 181 11.53 24.31 5.76
C VAL A 181 11.44 24.20 7.27
N LEU A 182 12.53 23.78 7.91
CA LEU A 182 12.70 23.80 9.37
C LEU A 182 13.13 25.20 9.79
N PRO A 183 12.31 25.95 10.54
CA PRO A 183 12.70 27.24 11.11
C PRO A 183 13.93 27.12 12.00
N SER A 184 14.75 28.18 12.07
CA SER A 184 15.94 28.23 12.93
C SER A 184 15.64 27.98 14.41
N MET A 185 14.42 28.30 14.88
CA MET A 185 13.97 28.06 16.25
C MET A 185 13.51 26.63 16.54
N LEU A 186 13.28 25.81 15.51
CA LEU A 186 12.90 24.41 15.64
C LEU A 186 14.06 23.50 15.23
N SER A 187 14.51 22.64 16.14
CA SER A 187 15.57 21.66 15.85
C SER A 187 15.04 20.43 15.12
N LYS A 188 13.74 20.14 15.25
CA LYS A 188 13.09 18.90 14.81
C LYS A 188 11.65 19.14 14.39
N VAL A 189 11.18 18.39 13.38
CA VAL A 189 9.76 18.28 13.02
C VAL A 189 9.39 16.80 12.83
N CYS A 190 8.16 16.44 13.17
CA CYS A 190 7.65 15.07 13.04
C CYS A 190 6.46 15.03 12.09
N ALA A 191 6.66 14.46 10.90
CA ALA A 191 5.59 14.24 9.93
C ALA A 191 4.82 12.96 10.28
N ARG A 192 3.53 13.06 10.61
CA ARG A 192 2.69 11.89 10.90
C ARG A 192 2.36 11.16 9.60
N ILE A 193 2.96 10.00 9.38
CA ILE A 193 2.84 9.25 8.12
C ILE A 193 1.67 8.29 8.16
N PHE A 194 1.50 7.55 9.24
CA PHE A 194 0.40 6.61 9.39
C PHE A 194 -0.31 6.80 10.73
N SER A 195 -1.61 6.52 10.73
CA SER A 195 -2.35 6.24 11.95
C SER A 195 -2.87 4.82 11.91
N LEU A 196 -2.45 3.98 12.87
CA LEU A 196 -2.63 2.53 12.84
C LEU A 196 -3.08 1.99 14.19
N GLN A 197 -3.52 0.74 14.21
CA GLN A 197 -3.65 -0.06 15.41
C GLN A 197 -2.86 -1.35 15.21
N VAL A 198 -1.59 -1.35 15.63
CA VAL A 198 -0.70 -2.52 15.52
C VAL A 198 -0.26 -2.96 16.91
N PRO A 199 -0.75 -4.10 17.42
CA PRO A 199 -0.23 -4.69 18.64
C PRO A 199 1.27 -4.96 18.48
N LEU A 200 2.09 -4.46 19.42
CA LEU A 200 3.54 -4.62 19.37
C LEU A 200 3.97 -5.82 20.21
N SER A 201 5.02 -6.51 19.77
CA SER A 201 5.74 -7.47 20.61
C SER A 201 6.63 -6.73 21.62
N SER A 202 7.19 -7.46 22.59
CA SER A 202 8.04 -6.83 23.61
C SER A 202 9.36 -6.28 23.06
N ARG A 203 9.79 -6.81 21.90
CA ARG A 203 11.03 -6.45 21.23
C ARG A 203 10.73 -6.18 19.76
N VAL A 204 10.67 -4.91 19.40
CA VAL A 204 10.32 -4.46 18.06
C VAL A 204 11.59 -4.14 17.28
N PHE A 205 11.68 -4.65 16.05
CA PHE A 205 12.70 -4.27 15.08
C PHE A 205 12.09 -3.34 14.04
N VAL A 206 12.76 -2.23 13.76
CA VAL A 206 12.28 -1.20 12.83
C VAL A 206 13.31 -1.01 11.72
N SER A 207 12.85 -1.02 10.46
CA SER A 207 13.66 -0.68 9.30
C SER A 207 13.07 0.53 8.59
N LEU A 208 13.91 1.51 8.29
CA LEU A 208 13.58 2.71 7.53
C LEU A 208 14.51 2.78 6.32
N ILE A 209 13.92 2.82 5.12
CA ILE A 209 14.62 3.03 3.86
C ILE A 209 14.32 4.43 3.35
N TYR A 210 15.34 5.27 3.15
CA TYR A 210 15.13 6.69 2.82
C TYR A 210 16.32 7.34 2.11
N LYS A 211 16.08 8.51 1.49
CA LYS A 211 17.08 9.38 0.84
C LYS A 211 16.89 10.82 1.35
N PRO A 212 17.67 11.27 2.36
CA PRO A 212 17.57 12.63 2.88
C PRO A 212 18.40 13.63 2.05
N SER A 213 18.01 14.90 2.07
CA SER A 213 18.87 16.00 1.64
C SER A 213 20.00 16.25 2.66
N PRO A 214 21.12 16.87 2.27
CA PRO A 214 22.17 17.26 3.22
C PRO A 214 21.66 18.20 4.32
N GLY A 215 22.30 18.16 5.50
CA GLY A 215 22.03 19.07 6.63
C GLY A 215 20.87 18.63 7.54
N VAL A 216 20.27 17.48 7.27
CA VAL A 216 19.26 16.87 8.13
C VAL A 216 19.53 15.39 8.39
N THR A 217 19.22 14.99 9.61
CA THR A 217 19.14 13.59 10.05
C THR A 217 17.68 13.16 10.10
N VAL A 218 17.38 11.97 9.59
CA VAL A 218 16.02 11.41 9.57
C VAL A 218 15.94 10.13 10.40
N SER A 219 14.88 10.02 11.20
CA SER A 219 14.55 8.88 12.05
C SER A 219 13.05 8.61 12.04
N LEU A 220 12.61 7.58 12.77
CA LEU A 220 11.21 7.37 13.06
C LEU A 220 10.91 7.72 14.52
N GLU A 221 9.72 8.27 14.72
CA GLU A 221 9.12 8.47 16.03
C GLU A 221 7.79 7.71 16.03
N LEU A 222 7.59 6.83 17.00
CA LEU A 222 6.41 5.98 17.10
C LEU A 222 5.54 6.47 18.25
N LYS A 223 4.24 6.65 18.02
CA LYS A 223 3.29 6.88 19.11
C LYS A 223 2.68 5.56 19.54
N THR A 224 2.79 5.25 20.82
CA THR A 224 2.28 4.00 21.40
C THR A 224 1.29 4.29 22.50
N ALA A 225 0.35 3.38 22.72
CA ALA A 225 -0.60 3.44 23.82
C ALA A 225 -0.66 2.07 24.51
N ASP A 226 -1.11 2.06 25.76
CA ASP A 226 -1.41 0.83 26.48
C ASP A 226 -2.46 0.00 25.69
N ALA A 227 -2.12 -1.25 25.40
CA ALA A 227 -2.97 -2.17 24.65
C ALA A 227 -4.31 -2.45 25.36
N THR A 228 -4.35 -2.38 26.70
CA THR A 228 -5.58 -2.58 27.49
C THR A 228 -6.60 -1.46 27.28
N LEU A 229 -6.13 -0.25 26.96
CA LEU A 229 -6.98 0.92 26.69
C LEU A 229 -7.51 0.95 25.25
N CYS A 230 -6.86 0.21 24.34
CA CYS A 230 -7.18 0.16 22.92
C CYS A 230 -8.42 -0.72 22.64
N THR A 231 -9.59 -0.29 23.12
CA THR A 231 -10.86 -0.97 22.82
C THR A 231 -11.42 -0.54 21.46
N HIS A 232 -12.00 -1.46 20.68
CA HIS A 232 -12.69 -1.15 19.42
C HIS A 232 -14.00 -0.34 19.61
N ARG A 233 -14.27 0.20 20.81
CA ARG A 233 -15.58 0.74 21.22
C ARG A 233 -15.60 2.25 21.49
N GLY A 234 -14.71 3.04 20.89
CA GLY A 234 -14.76 4.48 21.05
C GLY A 234 -13.93 5.26 20.02
N VAL A 235 -14.36 6.48 19.74
CA VAL A 235 -13.64 7.48 18.91
C VAL A 235 -12.77 8.39 19.79
N GLN A 236 -12.72 8.15 21.11
CA GLN A 236 -11.93 8.96 22.02
C GLN A 236 -10.43 8.73 21.81
N ASP A 237 -9.67 9.82 21.77
CA ASP A 237 -8.21 9.75 21.72
C ASP A 237 -7.70 9.20 23.04
N ILE A 238 -6.96 8.09 22.94
CA ILE A 238 -6.31 7.43 24.06
C ILE A 238 -4.97 8.14 24.28
N PRO A 239 -4.56 8.40 25.54
CA PRO A 239 -3.22 8.90 25.84
C PRO A 239 -2.16 8.06 25.13
N SER A 240 -1.25 8.72 24.44
CA SER A 240 -0.19 8.06 23.68
C SER A 240 1.16 8.66 24.03
N ASP A 241 2.13 7.78 24.25
CA ASP A 241 3.52 8.15 24.48
C ASP A 241 4.30 8.13 23.17
N SER A 242 5.16 9.13 23.01
CA SER A 242 6.08 9.18 21.88
C SER A 242 7.39 8.50 22.25
N VAL A 243 7.84 7.59 21.39
CA VAL A 243 9.07 6.82 21.58
C VAL A 243 9.91 6.81 20.31
N GLU A 244 11.21 7.00 20.47
CA GLU A 244 12.17 6.91 19.38
C GLU A 244 12.91 5.57 19.45
N PRO A 245 12.78 4.70 18.42
CA PRO A 245 13.55 3.46 18.36
C PRO A 245 15.06 3.73 18.32
N ALA A 246 15.81 3.11 19.23
CA ALA A 246 17.26 3.24 19.32
C ALA A 246 17.94 2.67 18.07
N ALA A 247 18.80 3.48 17.43
CA ALA A 247 19.52 3.06 16.24
C ALA A 247 20.47 1.90 16.53
N LEU A 248 20.51 0.92 15.63
CA LEU A 248 21.42 -0.22 15.68
C LEU A 248 22.57 -0.01 14.70
N THR A 249 23.76 -0.46 15.09
CA THR A 249 24.93 -0.51 14.23
C THR A 249 24.88 -1.70 13.27
N GLU A 250 25.65 -1.65 12.18
CA GLU A 250 25.69 -2.71 11.17
C GLU A 250 26.20 -4.06 11.71
N ASP A 251 27.00 -4.04 12.77
CA ASP A 251 27.52 -5.23 13.43
C ASP A 251 26.53 -5.88 14.40
N HIS A 252 25.42 -5.20 14.74
CA HIS A 252 24.39 -5.73 15.62
C HIS A 252 23.74 -7.00 15.04
N GLN A 253 23.49 -8.00 15.88
CA GLN A 253 23.00 -9.31 15.47
C GLN A 253 21.70 -9.25 14.63
N LEU A 254 20.71 -8.47 15.07
CA LEU A 254 19.44 -8.31 14.34
C LEU A 254 19.64 -7.70 12.94
N VAL A 255 20.58 -6.75 12.81
CA VAL A 255 20.86 -6.07 11.54
C VAL A 255 21.56 -7.02 10.57
N ARG A 256 22.52 -7.82 11.07
CA ARG A 256 23.18 -8.86 10.27
C ARG A 256 22.17 -9.91 9.80
N GLN A 257 21.30 -10.38 10.69
CA GLN A 257 20.28 -11.36 10.36
C GLN A 257 19.28 -10.83 9.33
N PHE A 258 18.75 -9.61 9.53
CA PHE A 258 17.87 -8.95 8.58
C PHE A 258 18.52 -8.83 7.20
N SER A 259 19.76 -8.33 7.15
CA SER A 259 20.52 -8.16 5.90
C SER A 259 20.80 -9.48 5.19
N GLN A 260 21.12 -10.54 5.93
CA GLN A 260 21.31 -11.89 5.39
C GLN A 260 20.02 -12.47 4.81
N SER A 261 18.88 -12.32 5.50
CA SER A 261 17.57 -12.79 5.06
C SER A 261 17.08 -12.05 3.81
N CYS A 262 17.39 -10.77 3.70
CA CYS A 262 17.17 -10.01 2.47
C CYS A 262 18.12 -10.44 1.34
N GLY A 263 19.30 -10.96 1.69
CA GLY A 263 20.37 -11.31 0.75
C GLY A 263 20.97 -10.09 0.07
N GLN A 264 21.85 -10.32 -0.91
CA GLN A 264 22.54 -9.22 -1.59
C GLN A 264 21.56 -8.28 -2.30
N TRP A 265 21.59 -7.00 -1.88
CA TRP A 265 21.02 -5.86 -2.58
C TRP A 265 22.08 -4.75 -2.66
N ASN A 266 21.99 -3.90 -3.66
CA ASN A 266 22.66 -2.61 -3.66
C ASN A 266 21.59 -1.57 -3.32
N PRO A 267 21.73 -0.81 -2.21
CA PRO A 267 20.74 0.17 -1.82
C PRO A 267 20.50 1.26 -2.87
N ASP A 268 21.30 1.39 -3.94
CA ASP A 268 21.06 2.35 -5.04
C ASP A 268 20.88 3.81 -4.57
N GLY A 269 21.80 4.22 -3.69
CA GLY A 269 21.77 5.53 -3.04
C GLY A 269 20.71 5.67 -1.94
N TRP A 270 19.90 4.64 -1.66
CA TRP A 270 19.03 4.61 -0.49
C TRP A 270 19.83 4.32 0.78
N THR A 271 19.48 4.99 1.87
CA THR A 271 19.99 4.73 3.21
C THR A 271 19.09 3.72 3.91
N VAL A 272 19.71 2.73 4.55
CA VAL A 272 19.04 1.75 5.42
C VAL A 272 19.34 2.13 6.86
N ARG A 273 18.30 2.43 7.65
CA ARG A 273 18.43 2.61 9.10
C ARG A 273 17.64 1.53 9.82
N CYS A 274 18.34 0.74 10.62
CA CYS A 274 17.74 -0.26 11.48
C CYS A 274 17.75 0.24 12.93
N SER A 275 16.65 0.04 13.63
CA SER A 275 16.50 0.42 15.03
C SER A 275 15.78 -0.66 15.83
N GLN A 276 15.89 -0.62 17.15
CA GLN A 276 15.16 -1.48 18.06
C GLN A 276 14.40 -0.65 19.09
N LEU A 277 13.27 -1.18 19.55
CA LEU A 277 12.49 -0.64 20.64
C LEU A 277 12.04 -1.78 21.55
N GLU A 278 12.20 -1.61 22.86
CA GLU A 278 11.70 -2.54 23.87
C GLU A 278 10.59 -1.87 24.67
N LEU A 279 9.42 -2.51 24.67
CA LEU A 279 8.20 -2.04 25.33
C LEU A 279 7.42 -3.24 25.86
N GLN A 280 6.41 -3.04 26.69
CA GLN A 280 5.54 -4.14 27.12
C GLN A 280 4.09 -3.72 27.09
N GLY A 281 3.23 -4.57 26.51
CA GLY A 281 1.78 -4.33 26.49
C GLY A 281 1.37 -3.10 25.67
N CYS A 282 2.12 -2.73 24.64
CA CYS A 282 1.85 -1.53 23.85
C CYS A 282 1.19 -1.85 22.50
N THR A 283 0.39 -0.90 22.01
CA THR A 283 -0.14 -0.86 20.65
C THR A 283 0.38 0.39 19.96
N LEU A 284 0.92 0.23 18.75
CA LEU A 284 1.31 1.34 17.89
C LEU A 284 0.06 2.07 17.40
N ARG A 285 0.06 3.40 17.56
CA ARG A 285 -1.02 4.31 17.19
C ARG A 285 -0.67 5.17 16.00
N ASP A 286 0.55 5.69 15.94
CA ASP A 286 1.03 6.48 14.81
C ASP A 286 2.49 6.19 14.49
N VAL A 287 2.84 6.33 13.21
CA VAL A 287 4.22 6.30 12.73
C VAL A 287 4.53 7.68 12.18
N CYS A 288 5.55 8.32 12.73
CA CYS A 288 6.02 9.62 12.30
C CYS A 288 7.43 9.53 11.72
N VAL A 289 7.69 10.26 10.65
CA VAL A 289 9.04 10.51 10.14
C VAL A 289 9.54 11.78 10.82
N SER A 290 10.59 11.61 11.62
CA SER A 290 11.25 12.69 12.33
C SER A 290 12.39 13.23 11.46
N VAL A 291 12.40 14.54 11.23
CA VAL A 291 13.48 15.25 10.54
C VAL A 291 14.10 16.23 11.52
N GLN A 292 15.38 16.00 11.83
CA GLN A 292 16.17 16.82 12.72
C GLN A 292 17.26 17.53 11.93
N ARG A 293 17.49 18.80 12.23
CA ARG A 293 18.59 19.57 11.64
C ARG A 293 19.92 19.21 12.31
N ASP A 294 20.97 19.05 11.51
CA ASP A 294 22.29 18.67 12.03
C ASP A 294 22.96 19.81 12.83
N GLY A 295 22.54 21.07 12.59
CA GLY A 295 22.94 22.25 13.37
C GLY A 295 22.71 23.58 12.63
N GLY A 296 23.19 24.68 13.21
CA GLY A 296 23.14 26.04 12.63
C GLY A 296 21.96 26.89 13.11
N ASP A 297 21.97 28.18 12.77
CA ASP A 297 20.98 29.18 13.23
C ASP A 297 20.11 29.71 12.09
N LYS A 298 20.06 29.01 10.96
CA LYS A 298 19.29 29.40 9.78
C LYS A 298 18.18 28.41 9.50
N ASP A 299 17.12 28.92 8.88
CA ASP A 299 16.05 28.12 8.32
C ASP A 299 16.65 27.12 7.32
N THR A 300 16.28 25.86 7.46
CA THR A 300 16.88 24.75 6.72
C THR A 300 15.83 24.08 5.86
N PRO A 301 15.84 24.29 4.53
CA PRO A 301 15.00 23.52 3.62
C PRO A 301 15.46 22.07 3.61
N PHE A 302 14.50 21.14 3.58
CA PHE A 302 14.81 19.72 3.53
C PHE A 302 13.89 18.98 2.57
N LYS A 303 14.41 17.86 2.05
CA LYS A 303 13.65 16.85 1.32
C LYS A 303 14.11 15.47 1.78
N CYS A 304 13.17 14.60 2.06
CA CYS A 304 13.43 13.21 2.37
C CYS A 304 12.48 12.34 1.56
N ARG A 305 13.03 11.49 0.68
CA ARG A 305 12.23 10.41 0.10
C ARG A 305 12.26 9.23 1.06
N VAL A 306 11.11 8.70 1.44
CA VAL A 306 10.98 7.50 2.25
C VAL A 306 10.49 6.38 1.34
N GLY A 307 11.34 5.38 1.16
CA GLY A 307 11.10 4.26 0.26
C GLY A 307 10.32 3.15 0.93
N GLU A 308 10.56 2.90 2.21
CA GLU A 308 9.91 1.83 2.96
C GLU A 308 10.02 2.01 4.47
N ILE A 309 8.97 1.63 5.18
CA ILE A 309 8.95 1.49 6.63
C ILE A 309 8.53 0.06 6.97
N MET A 310 9.30 -0.59 7.83
CA MET A 310 8.96 -1.89 8.42
C MET A 310 8.96 -1.79 9.94
N ILE A 311 7.94 -2.37 10.56
CA ILE A 311 7.84 -2.58 12.00
C ILE A 311 7.56 -4.06 12.20
N LEU A 312 8.52 -4.75 12.80
CA LEU A 312 8.59 -6.21 12.89
C LEU A 312 8.71 -6.62 14.36
N ASP A 313 8.27 -7.84 14.66
CA ASP A 313 8.71 -8.52 15.87
C ASP A 313 10.18 -8.94 15.67
N ALA A 314 11.07 -8.61 16.59
CA ALA A 314 12.49 -8.96 16.45
C ALA A 314 12.70 -10.48 16.36
N GLU A 315 11.86 -11.26 17.04
CA GLU A 315 11.92 -12.73 17.00
C GLU A 315 11.47 -13.29 15.65
N SER A 316 10.66 -12.55 14.88
CA SER A 316 10.20 -13.00 13.56
C SER A 316 11.33 -13.06 12.53
N LEU A 317 12.45 -12.37 12.77
CA LEU A 317 13.64 -12.45 11.91
C LEU A 317 14.25 -13.86 11.88
N SER A 318 13.99 -14.68 12.89
CA SER A 318 14.50 -16.05 13.05
C SER A 318 13.52 -17.11 12.55
N VAL A 319 12.29 -16.72 12.19
CA VAL A 319 11.26 -17.67 11.77
C VAL A 319 11.55 -18.12 10.33
N PRO A 320 11.66 -19.44 10.08
CA PRO A 320 11.91 -19.93 8.74
C PRO A 320 10.71 -19.66 7.82
N PRO A 321 10.94 -19.39 6.52
CA PRO A 321 9.86 -19.21 5.58
C PRO A 321 9.03 -20.49 5.40
N LEU A 322 7.77 -20.29 5.03
CA LEU A 322 6.84 -21.39 4.77
C LEU A 322 6.89 -21.81 3.29
N PRO A 323 6.68 -23.10 3.00
CA PRO A 323 6.58 -23.56 1.61
C PRO A 323 5.23 -23.17 0.98
N VAL A 324 5.24 -22.90 -0.34
CA VAL A 324 4.01 -22.79 -1.13
C VAL A 324 3.41 -24.18 -1.31
N GLN A 325 2.13 -24.32 -0.97
CA GLN A 325 1.44 -25.61 -1.00
C GLN A 325 0.41 -25.67 -2.12
N SER A 326 0.10 -26.89 -2.56
CA SER A 326 -1.06 -27.19 -3.42
C SER A 326 -1.13 -26.36 -4.70
N VAL A 327 -0.04 -26.27 -5.46
CA VAL A 327 -0.05 -25.57 -6.77
C VAL A 327 -0.81 -26.41 -7.79
N CYS A 328 -1.94 -25.89 -8.23
CA CYS A 328 -2.84 -26.53 -9.19
C CYS A 328 -2.96 -25.68 -10.46
N ILE A 329 -3.20 -26.34 -11.60
CA ILE A 329 -3.40 -25.72 -12.91
C ILE A 329 -4.83 -26.04 -13.36
N TYR A 330 -5.59 -25.02 -13.76
CA TYR A 330 -6.98 -25.09 -14.23
C TYR A 330 -7.14 -24.33 -15.55
N ASP A 331 -8.30 -24.48 -16.20
CA ASP A 331 -8.71 -23.72 -17.38
C ASP A 331 -7.62 -23.64 -18.47
N VAL A 332 -7.02 -24.80 -18.74
CA VAL A 332 -5.95 -24.95 -19.73
C VAL A 332 -6.55 -24.82 -21.12
N VAL A 333 -6.08 -23.82 -21.86
CA VAL A 333 -6.48 -23.57 -23.25
C VAL A 333 -5.24 -23.43 -24.10
N TRP A 334 -5.14 -24.29 -25.12
CA TRP A 334 -4.08 -24.26 -26.12
C TRP A 334 -4.54 -23.47 -27.33
N LEU A 335 -3.71 -22.53 -27.79
CA LEU A 335 -3.96 -21.76 -29.01
C LEU A 335 -2.80 -21.97 -29.98
N ARG A 336 -3.12 -22.29 -31.23
CA ARG A 336 -2.12 -22.40 -32.30
C ARG A 336 -2.18 -21.14 -33.16
N GLY A 337 -1.11 -20.34 -33.09
CA GLY A 337 -0.89 -19.21 -33.99
C GLY A 337 -0.16 -19.64 -35.26
N ALA A 338 0.18 -18.66 -36.13
CA ALA A 338 0.72 -18.91 -37.47
C ALA A 338 1.96 -19.83 -37.54
N ASN A 339 2.73 -20.00 -36.45
CA ASN A 339 3.81 -20.98 -36.26
C ASN A 339 4.24 -21.15 -34.78
N LYS A 340 3.33 -20.88 -33.83
CA LYS A 340 3.65 -20.90 -32.39
C LYS A 340 2.50 -21.51 -31.60
N LEU A 341 2.84 -22.36 -30.64
CA LEU A 341 1.91 -22.86 -29.65
C LEU A 341 1.89 -21.91 -28.43
N HIS A 342 0.69 -21.54 -28.01
CA HIS A 342 0.46 -20.70 -26.84
C HIS A 342 -0.35 -21.44 -25.78
N LEU A 343 0.08 -21.31 -24.53
CA LEU A 343 -0.61 -21.80 -23.35
C LEU A 343 -1.34 -20.65 -22.66
N ASN A 344 -2.63 -20.85 -22.40
CA ASN A 344 -3.37 -20.12 -21.39
C ASN A 344 -3.73 -21.08 -20.26
N ALA A 345 -3.54 -20.67 -19.01
CA ALA A 345 -3.86 -21.50 -17.86
C ALA A 345 -4.06 -20.64 -16.60
N THR A 346 -4.85 -21.13 -15.66
CA THR A 346 -5.04 -20.50 -14.35
C THR A 346 -4.29 -21.30 -13.30
N LEU A 347 -3.33 -20.67 -12.62
CA LEU A 347 -2.67 -21.25 -11.45
C LEU A 347 -3.40 -20.83 -10.19
N ARG A 348 -3.52 -21.76 -9.23
CA ARG A 348 -3.95 -21.47 -7.86
C ARG A 348 -3.08 -22.23 -6.88
N TRP A 349 -2.78 -21.63 -5.74
CA TRP A 349 -1.99 -22.25 -4.67
C TRP A 349 -2.49 -21.84 -3.29
N ARG A 350 -1.85 -22.38 -2.24
CA ARG A 350 -2.11 -22.03 -0.84
C ARG A 350 -0.86 -21.43 -0.20
N TYR A 351 -1.03 -20.26 0.41
CA TYR A 351 -0.02 -19.57 1.19
C TYR A 351 -0.71 -18.55 2.13
N PRO A 352 -0.21 -18.31 3.36
CA PRO A 352 -0.81 -17.33 4.26
C PRO A 352 -0.66 -15.90 3.73
N ALA A 353 -1.79 -15.24 3.42
CA ALA A 353 -1.82 -13.92 2.79
C ALA A 353 -1.14 -12.82 3.64
N GLN A 354 -1.12 -12.98 4.96
CA GLN A 354 -0.46 -12.04 5.88
C GLN A 354 1.06 -12.08 5.82
N LEU A 355 1.66 -13.18 5.35
CA LEU A 355 3.13 -13.36 5.32
C LEU A 355 3.76 -13.03 3.96
N VAL A 356 2.95 -12.77 2.95
CA VAL A 356 3.42 -12.55 1.58
C VAL A 356 3.16 -11.11 1.15
N ARG A 357 4.12 -10.55 0.42
CA ARG A 357 3.95 -9.28 -0.28
C ARG A 357 3.40 -9.49 -1.67
N HIS A 358 4.01 -10.42 -2.39
CA HIS A 358 3.61 -10.87 -3.71
C HIS A 358 4.27 -12.22 -4.03
N PHE A 359 3.90 -12.80 -5.15
CA PHE A 359 4.51 -13.98 -5.71
C PHE A 359 5.12 -13.65 -7.06
N LEU A 360 6.28 -14.22 -7.34
CA LEU A 360 6.88 -14.24 -8.67
C LEU A 360 6.50 -15.56 -9.33
N VAL A 361 5.93 -15.47 -10.53
CA VAL A 361 5.50 -16.63 -11.30
C VAL A 361 6.46 -16.83 -12.45
N TYR A 362 7.03 -18.03 -12.53
CA TYR A 362 7.99 -18.43 -13.53
C TYR A 362 7.46 -19.61 -14.34
N TRP A 363 8.09 -19.82 -15.49
CA TRP A 363 7.97 -21.07 -16.20
C TRP A 363 9.34 -21.54 -16.69
N ARG A 364 9.45 -22.83 -16.99
CA ARG A 364 10.55 -23.40 -17.78
C ARG A 364 10.10 -24.64 -18.54
N ARG A 365 10.80 -24.93 -19.63
CA ARG A 365 10.75 -26.24 -20.28
C ARG A 365 11.54 -27.26 -19.45
N LEU A 366 10.94 -28.40 -19.11
CA LEU A 366 11.64 -29.54 -18.52
C LEU A 366 12.07 -30.57 -19.56
N ARG A 367 11.21 -30.86 -20.54
CA ARG A 367 11.46 -31.80 -21.64
C ARG A 367 10.84 -31.26 -22.92
N GLY A 368 11.47 -31.52 -24.05
CA GLY A 368 10.94 -31.25 -25.38
C GLY A 368 10.92 -32.50 -26.27
N PRO A 369 10.61 -32.33 -27.57
CA PRO A 369 10.58 -33.45 -28.53
C PRO A 369 11.94 -34.13 -28.70
N ASP A 370 13.05 -33.38 -28.57
CA ASP A 370 14.40 -33.94 -28.53
C ASP A 370 14.86 -34.14 -27.07
N PRO A 371 15.03 -35.39 -26.61
CA PRO A 371 15.42 -35.71 -25.23
C PRO A 371 16.85 -35.29 -24.87
N ARG A 372 17.69 -34.92 -25.86
CA ARG A 372 19.06 -34.43 -25.62
C ARG A 372 19.08 -32.98 -25.15
N ILE A 373 17.98 -32.26 -25.30
CA ILE A 373 17.89 -30.86 -24.92
C ILE A 373 17.63 -30.76 -23.41
N PRO A 374 18.50 -30.11 -22.63
CA PRO A 374 18.32 -29.97 -21.19
C PRO A 374 17.16 -29.04 -20.84
N SER A 375 16.77 -29.06 -19.57
CA SER A 375 15.78 -28.13 -19.03
C SER A 375 16.20 -26.68 -19.26
N GLY A 376 15.24 -25.85 -19.66
CA GLY A 376 15.44 -24.42 -19.83
C GLY A 376 15.68 -23.70 -18.49
N LYS A 377 16.19 -22.48 -18.58
CA LYS A 377 16.25 -21.56 -17.43
C LYS A 377 14.83 -21.14 -17.02
N LEU A 378 14.63 -20.83 -15.75
CA LEU A 378 13.39 -20.20 -15.28
C LEU A 378 13.28 -18.80 -15.90
N ALA A 379 12.14 -18.54 -16.51
CA ALA A 379 11.78 -17.24 -17.05
C ALA A 379 10.60 -16.68 -16.27
N LEU A 380 10.73 -15.45 -15.76
CA LEU A 380 9.67 -14.73 -15.06
C LEU A 380 8.56 -14.39 -16.07
N ILE A 381 7.32 -14.73 -15.73
CA ILE A 381 6.14 -14.43 -16.56
C ILE A 381 5.20 -13.42 -15.91
N GLY A 382 5.33 -13.18 -14.61
CA GLY A 382 4.60 -12.10 -13.96
C GLY A 382 4.69 -12.12 -12.44
N ARG A 383 4.01 -11.15 -11.84
CA ARG A 383 3.85 -11.00 -10.39
C ARG A 383 2.37 -11.15 -10.03
N ALA A 384 2.09 -11.94 -9.00
CA ALA A 384 0.75 -12.10 -8.43
C ALA A 384 0.71 -11.52 -7.02
N TYR A 385 -0.39 -10.87 -6.64
CA TYR A 385 -0.57 -10.30 -5.30
C TYR A 385 -1.61 -11.09 -4.47
N CYS A 386 -2.14 -12.16 -5.06
CA CYS A 386 -2.99 -13.13 -4.41
C CYS A 386 -2.60 -14.57 -4.84
N PRO A 387 -3.10 -15.63 -4.19
CA PRO A 387 -2.80 -17.02 -4.53
C PRO A 387 -3.44 -17.55 -5.83
N LEU A 388 -3.54 -16.68 -6.84
CA LEU A 388 -4.19 -16.93 -8.13
C LEU A 388 -3.42 -16.15 -9.22
N PHE A 389 -3.15 -16.79 -10.35
CA PHE A 389 -2.50 -16.13 -11.49
C PHE A 389 -2.98 -16.70 -12.81
N ARG A 390 -3.38 -15.82 -13.74
CA ARG A 390 -3.76 -16.20 -15.11
C ARG A 390 -2.55 -16.06 -16.03
N VAL A 391 -2.08 -17.17 -16.56
CA VAL A 391 -1.14 -17.22 -17.68
C VAL A 391 -1.94 -16.98 -18.95
N THR A 392 -1.53 -15.97 -19.72
CA THR A 392 -2.13 -15.63 -21.00
C THR A 392 -1.08 -15.71 -22.11
N GLU A 393 -1.42 -16.42 -23.18
CA GLU A 393 -0.64 -16.51 -24.43
C GLU A 393 0.85 -16.85 -24.25
N LEU A 394 1.20 -17.63 -23.23
CA LEU A 394 2.58 -18.04 -22.98
C LEU A 394 3.07 -18.88 -24.15
N THR A 395 4.06 -18.37 -24.89
CA THR A 395 4.66 -19.11 -26.00
C THR A 395 5.45 -20.30 -25.47
N VAL A 396 5.10 -21.50 -25.92
CA VAL A 396 5.76 -22.75 -25.54
C VAL A 396 6.33 -23.47 -26.78
N PRO A 397 7.29 -24.41 -26.60
CA PRO A 397 7.78 -25.25 -27.70
C PRO A 397 6.70 -26.14 -28.29
N GLU A 398 6.90 -26.58 -29.53
CA GLU A 398 6.04 -27.57 -30.19
C GLU A 398 5.96 -28.88 -29.38
N PRO A 399 4.79 -29.54 -29.39
CA PRO A 399 4.59 -30.84 -28.75
C PRO A 399 5.44 -31.95 -29.41
N PRO A 400 5.70 -33.07 -28.71
CA PRO A 400 5.40 -33.30 -27.29
C PRO A 400 6.33 -32.50 -26.36
N GLY A 401 5.79 -32.04 -25.24
CA GLY A 401 6.55 -31.26 -24.26
C GLY A 401 6.12 -31.48 -22.83
N LEU A 402 7.06 -31.21 -21.91
CA LEU A 402 6.80 -31.10 -20.48
C LEU A 402 7.32 -29.75 -20.01
N LEU A 403 6.43 -28.93 -19.48
CA LEU A 403 6.78 -27.66 -18.85
C LEU A 403 6.50 -27.69 -17.36
N GLU A 404 7.12 -26.76 -16.66
CA GLU A 404 6.90 -26.51 -15.25
C GLU A 404 6.56 -25.04 -15.05
N LEU A 405 5.54 -24.80 -14.25
CA LEU A 405 5.16 -23.50 -13.73
C LEU A 405 5.56 -23.45 -12.26
N VAL A 406 6.22 -22.36 -11.86
CA VAL A 406 6.84 -22.21 -10.54
C VAL A 406 6.37 -20.91 -9.90
N VAL A 407 6.08 -20.98 -8.60
CA VAL A 407 5.60 -19.86 -7.79
C VAL A 407 6.57 -19.64 -6.64
N GLU A 408 7.29 -18.53 -6.68
CA GLU A 408 8.15 -18.06 -5.60
C GLU A 408 7.37 -17.07 -4.71
N PRO A 409 7.24 -17.32 -3.40
CA PRO A 409 6.69 -16.34 -2.48
C PRO A 409 7.77 -15.31 -2.11
N VAL A 410 7.40 -14.03 -2.12
CA VAL A 410 8.21 -12.94 -1.57
C VAL A 410 7.57 -12.50 -0.26
N SER A 411 8.30 -12.64 0.86
CA SER A 411 7.75 -12.31 2.18
C SER A 411 7.41 -10.81 2.29
N ARG A 412 6.62 -10.42 3.30
CA ARG A 412 6.30 -8.99 3.53
C ARG A 412 7.53 -8.13 3.71
N GLU A 413 8.50 -8.63 4.48
CA GLU A 413 9.81 -8.03 4.72
C GLU A 413 10.72 -8.08 3.49
N GLY A 414 10.32 -8.82 2.44
CA GLY A 414 11.13 -9.04 1.26
C GLY A 414 12.28 -10.03 1.49
N PHE A 415 12.16 -10.95 2.44
CA PHE A 415 13.16 -12.01 2.67
C PHE A 415 13.17 -13.02 1.53
N ARG A 416 14.36 -13.57 1.26
CA ARG A 416 14.55 -14.63 0.29
C ARG A 416 13.97 -15.93 0.81
N VAL A 417 13.11 -16.54 0.01
CA VAL A 417 12.59 -17.89 0.28
C VAL A 417 13.42 -18.90 -0.51
N PRO A 418 14.02 -19.92 0.13
CA PRO A 418 14.80 -20.94 -0.57
C PRO A 418 14.01 -21.60 -1.70
N GLU A 419 14.68 -21.92 -2.80
CA GLU A 419 14.04 -22.52 -3.98
C GLU A 419 13.31 -23.85 -3.66
N SER A 420 13.78 -24.59 -2.65
CA SER A 420 13.16 -25.82 -2.15
C SER A 420 11.75 -25.61 -1.56
N GLN A 421 11.39 -24.38 -1.20
CA GLN A 421 10.09 -24.01 -0.65
C GLN A 421 9.15 -23.39 -1.70
N TRP A 422 9.61 -23.19 -2.94
CA TRP A 422 8.77 -22.67 -4.01
C TRP A 422 7.76 -23.70 -4.49
N GLY A 423 6.58 -23.22 -4.85
CA GLY A 423 5.49 -24.04 -5.35
C GLY A 423 5.72 -24.41 -6.82
N ARG A 424 5.43 -25.65 -7.20
CA ARG A 424 5.65 -26.13 -8.58
C ARG A 424 4.50 -26.97 -9.06
N SER A 425 4.17 -26.83 -10.33
CA SER A 425 3.25 -27.74 -11.02
C SER A 425 3.71 -27.97 -12.45
N ARG A 426 3.49 -29.17 -12.97
CA ARG A 426 3.99 -29.61 -14.27
C ARG A 426 2.83 -29.89 -15.21
N LEU A 427 2.99 -29.52 -16.47
CA LEU A 427 2.00 -29.77 -17.51
C LEU A 427 2.68 -30.50 -18.67
N SER A 428 2.23 -31.72 -18.94
CA SER A 428 2.63 -32.49 -20.11
C SER A 428 1.62 -32.26 -21.23
N TYR A 429 2.08 -32.17 -22.47
CA TYR A 429 1.23 -31.94 -23.63
C TYR A 429 1.79 -32.63 -24.87
N THR A 430 0.88 -33.11 -25.73
CA THR A 430 1.18 -33.85 -26.97
C THR A 430 0.20 -33.41 -28.06
N GLU A 431 0.50 -33.69 -29.33
CA GLU A 431 -0.51 -33.55 -30.37
C GLU A 431 -1.60 -34.60 -30.19
N GLU A 432 -2.84 -34.20 -30.50
CA GLU A 432 -3.94 -35.13 -30.62
C GLU A 432 -3.69 -35.99 -31.86
N ARG A 433 -3.53 -37.29 -31.67
CA ARG A 433 -3.50 -38.23 -32.79
C ARG A 433 -4.94 -38.45 -33.24
N THR A 434 -5.33 -37.82 -34.33
CA THR A 434 -6.48 -38.29 -35.10
C THR A 434 -6.06 -39.56 -35.83
N ASP A 435 -6.32 -40.72 -35.22
CA ASP A 435 -6.30 -41.98 -35.93
C ASP A 435 -7.41 -41.91 -37.00
N GLN A 436 -7.04 -41.61 -38.24
CA GLN A 436 -7.90 -41.88 -39.39
C GLN A 436 -7.86 -43.39 -39.60
N SER A 437 -8.79 -44.11 -38.97
CA SER A 437 -9.11 -45.50 -39.29
C SER A 437 -9.93 -45.59 -40.56
#